data_AF-A0AA95L5X1-F1
#
_entry.id   AF-A0AA95L5X1-F1
#
_cell.length_a   1.000
_cell.length_b   1.000
_cell.length_c   1.000
_cell.angle_alpha   90.00
_cell.angle_beta   90.00
_cell.angle_gamma   90.00
#
_symmetry.space_group_name_H-M   'P 1'
#
loop_
_entity.id
_entity.type
_entity.pdbx_description
1 polymer ?
#
loop_
_entity_poly.entity_id
_entity_poly.type
_entity_poly.pdbx_seq_one_letter_code
_entity_poly.pdbx_strand_id
1 'polypeptide(L)' 'MTLKQQKVDVTDRVIGKMKNGEMELFLDNTSIGKIQLPGDMTFQLDQQFEIEQRKIFQNVTVTEQPDAKYTDCDDGGWC' A
#
# COMPACT_ATOMS: atom_id res chain seq x y z
N MET A 1 21.77 -2.46 -5.46
CA MET A 1 20.45 -1.84 -5.23
C MET A 1 19.90 -2.40 -3.93
N THR A 2 19.84 -1.64 -2.85
CA THR A 2 19.19 -2.10 -1.60
C THR A 2 17.85 -1.40 -1.49
N LEU A 3 16.79 -2.13 -1.84
CA LEU A 3 15.41 -1.72 -1.60
C LEU A 3 15.25 -1.65 -0.07
N LYS A 4 15.23 -0.44 0.50
CA LYS A 4 14.90 -0.28 1.92
C LYS A 4 13.39 -0.41 2.04
N GLN A 5 12.95 -1.57 2.50
CA GLN A 5 11.59 -1.76 2.97
C GLN A 5 11.47 -1.01 4.29
N GLN A 6 10.63 0.02 4.33
CA GLN A 6 10.31 0.75 5.55
C GLN A 6 8.89 0.42 5.98
N LYS A 7 8.75 -0.02 7.24
CA LYS A 7 7.46 -0.29 7.86
C LYS A 7 6.97 0.98 8.53
N VAL A 8 5.90 1.56 8.00
CA VAL A 8 5.31 2.82 8.50
C VAL A 8 4.00 2.50 9.18
N ASP A 9 3.83 2.92 10.44
CA ASP A 9 2.53 2.87 11.11
C ASP A 9 1.62 3.92 10.45
N VAL A 10 0.58 3.45 9.78
CA VAL A 10 -0.39 4.30 9.08
C VAL A 10 -1.76 4.23 9.74
N THR A 11 -1.88 3.62 10.91
CA THR A 11 -3.17 3.37 11.60
C THR A 11 -4.02 4.64 11.71
N ASP A 12 -3.42 5.76 12.12
CA ASP A 12 -4.11 7.06 12.25
C ASP A 12 -4.45 7.73 10.92
N ARG A 13 -3.82 7.30 9.82
CA ARG A 13 -4.00 7.88 8.47
C ARG A 13 -5.01 7.10 7.63
N VAL A 14 -5.37 5.89 8.05
CA VAL A 14 -6.35 5.06 7.33
C VAL A 14 -7.76 5.59 7.57
N ILE A 15 -8.48 5.83 6.47
CA ILE A 15 -9.88 6.24 6.43
C ILE A 15 -10.73 5.04 6.02
N GLY A 16 -11.56 4.54 6.93
CA GLY A 16 -12.57 3.53 6.61
C GLY A 16 -13.84 4.17 6.04
N LYS A 17 -14.26 3.75 4.85
CA LYS A 17 -15.55 4.09 4.25
C LYS A 17 -16.45 2.86 4.22
N MET A 18 -17.57 2.94 4.90
CA MET A 18 -18.61 1.90 4.83
C MET A 18 -19.41 2.05 3.55
N LYS A 19 -19.50 0.99 2.75
CA LYS A 19 -20.27 0.97 1.50
C LYS A 19 -20.89 -0.41 1.31
N ASN A 20 -22.21 -0.48 1.10
CA ASN A 20 -22.93 -1.73 0.82
C ASN A 20 -22.68 -2.90 1.82
N GLY A 21 -22.34 -2.61 3.08
CA GLY A 21 -22.04 -3.63 4.09
C GLY A 21 -20.58 -4.10 4.12
N GLU A 22 -19.73 -3.61 3.23
CA GLU A 22 -18.26 -3.74 3.31
C GLU A 22 -17.62 -2.43 3.79
N MET A 23 -16.48 -2.53 4.45
CA MET A 23 -15.68 -1.38 4.89
C MET A 23 -14.46 -1.25 3.98
N GLU A 24 -14.49 -0.31 3.05
CA GLU A 24 -13.33 0.00 2.22
C GLU A 24 -12.33 0.85 3.00
N LEU A 25 -11.06 0.45 3.05
CA LEU A 25 -9.99 1.15 3.73
C LEU A 25 -9.20 1.98 2.71
N PHE A 26 -9.03 3.26 2.99
CA PHE A 26 -8.29 4.19 2.15
C PHE A 26 -7.14 4.83 2.92
N LEU A 27 -5.99 4.99 2.29
CA LEU A 27 -4.86 5.76 2.81
C LEU A 27 -4.45 6.78 1.75
N ASP A 28 -4.37 8.07 2.11
CA ASP A 28 -3.99 9.14 1.18
C ASP A 28 -4.76 9.05 -0.16
N ASN A 29 -6.07 8.80 -0.09
CA ASN A 29 -6.98 8.66 -1.23
C ASN A 29 -6.77 7.43 -2.13
N THR A 30 -5.93 6.49 -1.71
CA THR A 30 -5.68 5.20 -2.37
C THR A 30 -6.37 4.09 -1.59
N SER A 31 -7.06 3.17 -2.28
CA SER A 31 -7.65 2.00 -1.60
C SER A 31 -6.55 1.04 -1.19
N ILE A 32 -6.43 0.79 0.11
CA ILE A 32 -5.42 -0.11 0.67
C ILE A 32 -5.99 -1.49 1.00
N GLY A 33 -7.30 -1.63 0.85
CA GLY A 33 -8.01 -2.87 1.09
C GLY A 33 -9.44 -2.65 1.53
N LYS A 34 -10.06 -3.72 2.00
CA LYS A 34 -11.42 -3.70 2.51
C LYS A 34 -11.66 -4.78 3.54
N ILE A 35 -12.68 -4.58 4.36
CA ILE A 35 -13.15 -5.50 5.38
C ILE A 35 -14.54 -5.97 4.96
N GLN A 36 -14.70 -7.27 4.76
CA GLN A 36 -16.01 -7.85 4.49
C GLN A 36 -16.69 -8.23 5.81
N LEU A 37 -17.94 -7.79 5.96
CA LEU A 37 -18.90 -8.24 6.97
C LEU A 37 -20.16 -8.76 6.24
N PRO A 38 -20.99 -9.65 6.81
CA PRO A 38 -21.02 -10.10 8.20
C PRO A 38 -20.80 -11.62 8.38
N GLY A 39 -19.96 -12.00 9.33
CA GLY A 39 -19.65 -13.40 9.66
C GLY A 39 -18.26 -13.49 10.24
N ASP A 40 -17.27 -13.64 9.37
CA ASP A 40 -15.86 -13.57 9.71
C ASP A 40 -15.30 -12.24 9.20
N MET A 41 -14.78 -11.43 10.13
CA MET A 41 -14.14 -10.15 9.84
C MET A 41 -12.89 -10.40 9.00
N THR A 42 -13.09 -10.51 7.69
CA THR A 42 -12.04 -10.86 6.73
C THR A 42 -11.42 -9.57 6.22
N PHE A 43 -10.16 -9.37 6.59
CA PHE A 43 -9.36 -8.25 6.10
C PHE A 43 -8.74 -8.63 4.76
N GLN A 44 -9.18 -7.97 3.70
CA GLN A 44 -8.54 -8.03 2.38
C GLN A 44 -7.70 -6.77 2.21
N LEU A 45 -6.49 -6.81 2.75
CA LEU A 45 -5.50 -5.75 2.54
C LEU A 45 -4.55 -6.11 1.39
N ASP A 46 -4.00 -5.09 0.75
CA ASP A 46 -2.96 -5.28 -0.26
C ASP A 46 -1.66 -5.82 0.38
N GLN A 47 -0.81 -6.48 -0.41
CA GLN A 47 0.43 -7.11 0.09
C GLN A 47 1.41 -6.11 0.71
N GLN A 48 1.27 -4.83 0.36
CA GLN A 48 2.05 -3.74 0.94
C GLN A 48 1.56 -3.33 2.34
N PHE A 49 0.47 -3.91 2.85
CA PHE A 49 -0.10 -3.57 4.14
C PHE A 49 -0.25 -4.80 5.02
N GLU A 50 0.11 -4.65 6.28
CA GLU A 50 0.03 -5.70 7.28
C GLU A 50 -0.74 -5.21 8.50
N ILE A 51 -1.61 -6.06 9.03
CA ILE A 51 -2.22 -5.83 10.34
C ILE A 51 -1.39 -6.57 11.38
N GLU A 52 -0.76 -5.81 12.28
CA GLU A 52 -0.12 -6.35 13.47
C GLU A 52 -0.74 -5.72 14.71
N GLN A 53 -1.17 -6.55 15.67
CA GLN A 53 -1.70 -6.08 16.95
C GLN A 53 -2.83 -5.03 16.85
N ARG A 54 -3.68 -5.15 15.83
CA ARG A 54 -4.76 -4.18 15.49
C ARG A 54 -4.27 -2.82 14.99
N LYS A 55 -3.01 -2.71 14.58
CA LYS A 55 -2.43 -1.57 13.87
C LYS A 55 -2.20 -1.92 12.41
N ILE A 56 -2.31 -0.93 11.54
CA ILE A 56 -2.08 -1.08 10.10
C ILE A 56 -0.70 -0.50 9.80
N PHE A 57 0.17 -1.35 9.28
CA PHE A 57 1.50 -0.96 8.84
C PHE A 57 1.58 -1.04 7.32
N GLN A 58 2.16 -0.03 6.72
CA GLN A 58 2.49 -0.02 5.30
C GLN A 58 3.96 -0.35 5.12
N ASN A 59 4.24 -1.39 4.36
CA ASN A 59 5.57 -1.73 3.85
C ASN A 59 5.80 -0.93 2.57
N VAL A 60 6.27 0.30 2.74
CA VAL A 60 6.69 1.13 1.60
C VAL A 60 8.09 0.71 1.16
N THR A 61 8.23 0.43 -0.13
CA THR A 61 9.55 0.28 -0.74
C THR A 61 9.96 1.65 -1.24
N VAL A 62 10.67 2.40 -0.40
CA VAL A 62 11.16 3.72 -0.80
C VAL A 62 12.40 3.49 -1.64
N THR A 63 12.30 3.73 -2.95
CA THR A 63 13.49 3.92 -3.77
C THR A 63 14.12 5.24 -3.36
N GLU A 64 15.35 5.24 -2.83
CA GLU A 64 16.13 6.43 -2.46
C GLU A 64 16.51 7.33 -3.68
N GLN A 65 15.70 7.35 -4.73
CA GLN A 65 15.93 8.15 -5.93
C GLN A 65 14.64 8.83 -6.39
N PRO A 66 14.48 10.15 -6.17
CA PRO A 66 13.47 10.97 -6.85
C PRO A 66 13.78 11.19 -8.35
N ASP A 67 14.84 10.57 -8.88
CA ASP A 67 15.32 10.78 -10.25
C ASP A 67 15.23 9.48 -11.06
N ALA A 68 14.04 8.85 -11.07
CA ALA A 68 13.69 8.01 -12.21
C ALA A 68 13.44 8.94 -13.42
N LYS A 69 14.50 9.61 -13.88
CA LYS A 69 14.56 10.05 -15.26
C LYS A 69 14.42 8.78 -16.07
N TYR A 70 13.30 8.66 -16.76
CA TYR A 70 13.23 7.88 -17.97
C TYR A 70 14.38 8.37 -18.84
N THR A 71 15.50 7.67 -18.81
CA THR A 71 16.48 7.78 -19.87
C THR A 71 15.76 7.20 -21.06
N ASP A 72 15.20 8.11 -21.85
CA ASP A 72 14.85 7.86 -23.23
C ASP A 72 16.18 7.56 -23.94
N CYS A 73 16.67 6.32 -23.76
CA CYS A 73 17.74 5.78 -24.58
C CYS A 73 17.11 5.37 -25.91
N ASP A 74 16.68 6.39 -26.64
CA ASP A 74 16.53 6.39 -28.09
C ASP A 74 17.95 6.39 -28.68
N ASP A 75 18.66 5.25 -28.55
CA ASP A 75 19.73 4.85 -29.48
C ASP A 75 20.18 3.39 -29.20
N GLY A 76 19.48 2.43 -29.82
CA GLY A 76 20.14 1.30 -30.50
C GLY A 76 21.02 0.31 -29.71
N GLY A 77 20.51 -0.36 -28.68
CA GLY A 77 21.22 -1.53 -28.16
C GLY A 77 20.44 -2.38 -27.15
N TRP A 78 20.09 -3.61 -27.53
CA TRP A 78 19.72 -4.66 -26.58
C TRP A 78 20.91 -4.97 -25.67
N CYS A 79 20.71 -4.95 -24.36
CA CYS A 79 21.14 -5.96 -23.40
C CYS A 79 20.35 -5.79 -22.09
#